data_AF-A0A1G3BQ44-F1
#
_entry.id   AF-A0A1G3BQ44-F1
#
_cell.length_a   1.000
_cell.length_b   1.000
_cell.length_c   1.000
_cell.angle_alpha   90.00
_cell.angle_beta   90.00
_cell.angle_gamma   90.00
#
_symmetry.space_group_name_H-M   'P 1'
#
loop_
_entity.id
_entity.type
_entity.pdbx_description
1 polymer ?
#
loop_
_entity_poly.entity_id
_entity_poly.type
_entity_poly.pdbx_seq_one_letter_code
_entity_poly.pdbx_strand_id
1 'polypeptide(L)'
;MSGCPGSKTIDFSEKTVQEGSESGKRPSQLRQWPIQMHLVSPHAPYFQGKDVLLAADCTAFALGDFHKDYIKGKSIGIACPKLDTDQEVYVEKIKALIDEAKINTLTVIIMQVPCCFGLVQIAKEGAEKATRKIPVKQVVVGLEGNILSEDWI
;
A
#
# COMPACT_ATOMS: atom_id res chain seq x y z
N MET A 1 15.57 6.91 26.79
CA MET A 1 14.53 7.23 25.80
C MET A 1 14.98 6.72 24.45
N SER A 2 14.69 5.45 24.11
CA SER A 2 14.96 4.94 22.77
C SER A 2 13.84 5.40 21.85
N GLY A 3 14.15 6.25 20.88
CA GLY A 3 13.21 6.63 19.84
C GLY A 3 12.74 5.39 19.07
N CYS A 4 11.46 5.35 18.70
CA CYS A 4 10.93 4.31 17.82
C CYS A 4 11.76 4.30 16.52
N PRO A 5 12.25 3.13 16.05
CA PRO A 5 13.06 3.05 14.82
C PRO A 5 12.40 3.72 13.61
N GLY A 6 11.07 3.79 13.57
CA GLY A 6 10.30 4.45 12.51
C GLY A 6 10.26 5.99 12.56
N SER A 7 11.03 6.65 13.43
CA SER A 7 11.23 8.10 13.42
C SER A 7 12.70 8.52 13.39
N LYS A 8 13.62 7.58 13.14
CA LYS A 8 15.05 7.87 13.08
C LYS A 8 15.36 8.66 11.80
N THR A 9 16.05 9.79 11.93
CA THR A 9 16.58 10.54 10.79
C THR A 9 17.73 9.77 10.14
N ILE A 10 17.65 9.59 8.82
CA ILE A 10 18.67 8.98 7.99
C ILE A 10 18.86 9.90 6.78
N ASP A 11 20.11 10.23 6.47
CA ASP A 11 20.47 11.10 5.34
C ASP A 11 21.10 10.27 4.22
N PHE A 12 20.59 10.45 3.00
CA PHE A 12 21.07 9.80 1.78
C PHE A 12 21.71 10.80 0.79
N SER A 13 22.05 12.01 1.24
CA SER A 13 22.62 13.08 0.42
C SER A 13 23.89 12.67 -0.35
N GLU A 14 24.73 11.81 0.24
CA GLU A 14 25.99 11.31 -0.35
C GLU A 14 25.81 10.05 -1.22
N LYS A 15 24.56 9.58 -1.41
CA LYS A 15 24.31 8.35 -2.16
C LYS A 15 24.52 8.56 -3.66
N THR A 16 25.37 7.74 -4.28
CA THR A 16 25.48 7.68 -5.74
C THR A 16 24.24 7.01 -6.33
N VAL A 17 23.43 7.78 -7.07
CA VAL A 17 22.29 7.25 -7.80
C VAL A 17 22.79 6.56 -9.07
N GLN A 18 22.44 5.30 -9.26
CA GLN A 18 22.68 4.64 -10.55
C GLN A 18 21.70 5.22 -11.58
N GLU A 19 22.23 5.81 -12.65
CA GLU A 19 21.41 6.31 -13.76
C GLU A 19 20.76 5.12 -14.49
N GLY A 20 19.44 5.01 -14.40
CA GLY A 20 18.64 4.13 -15.24
C GLY A 20 18.39 4.75 -16.62
N SER A 21 17.94 3.96 -17.60
CA SER A 21 17.52 4.51 -18.89
C SER A 21 16.20 5.28 -18.73
N GLU A 22 16.27 6.61 -18.59
CA GLU A 22 15.11 7.49 -18.38
C GLU A 22 14.49 8.03 -19.68
N SER A 23 14.17 7.17 -20.64
CA SER A 23 13.51 7.63 -21.87
C SER A 23 11.99 7.54 -21.81
N GLY A 24 11.30 8.64 -22.06
CA GLY A 24 9.85 8.68 -22.36
C GLY A 24 8.95 9.32 -21.30
N LYS A 25 7.72 9.63 -21.69
CA LYS A 25 6.69 10.18 -20.78
C LYS A 25 6.06 9.06 -19.94
N ARG A 26 5.90 9.28 -18.64
CA ARG A 26 5.20 8.37 -17.71
C ARG A 26 3.79 8.90 -17.42
N PRO A 27 2.74 8.46 -18.14
CA PRO A 27 1.38 8.90 -17.85
C PRO A 27 0.91 8.32 -16.51
N SER A 28 0.14 9.12 -15.76
CA SER A 28 -0.48 8.66 -14.53
C SER A 28 -1.30 7.39 -14.77
N GLN A 29 -1.06 6.38 -13.93
CA GLN A 29 -1.86 5.15 -13.89
C GLN A 29 -3.01 5.23 -12.88
N LEU A 30 -3.20 6.36 -12.20
CA LEU A 30 -4.27 6.54 -11.22
C LEU A 30 -5.63 6.50 -11.91
N ARG A 31 -6.57 5.74 -11.34
CA ARG A 31 -7.90 5.53 -11.94
C ARG A 31 -9.05 6.07 -11.11
N GLN A 32 -8.75 6.58 -9.92
CA GLN A 32 -9.74 7.01 -8.95
C GLN A 32 -9.24 8.15 -8.08
N TRP A 33 -10.19 8.88 -7.51
CA TRP A 33 -10.00 9.84 -6.43
C TRP A 33 -11.28 9.86 -5.59
N PRO A 34 -11.21 9.98 -4.24
CA PRO A 34 -10.01 10.06 -3.40
C PRO A 34 -9.25 8.73 -3.30
N ILE A 35 -8.05 8.76 -2.71
CA ILE A 35 -7.21 7.56 -2.50
C ILE A 35 -6.96 7.23 -1.03
N GLN A 36 -7.26 8.13 -0.10
CA GLN A 36 -7.05 7.93 1.33
C GLN A 36 -8.05 6.94 1.92
N MET A 37 -7.60 5.96 2.70
CA MET A 37 -8.47 4.92 3.26
C MET A 37 -9.58 5.48 4.14
N HIS A 38 -9.38 6.62 4.84
CA HIS A 38 -10.47 7.30 5.55
C HIS A 38 -11.58 7.80 4.62
N LEU A 39 -11.24 8.25 3.42
CA LEU A 39 -12.16 8.93 2.50
C LEU A 39 -12.83 7.98 1.50
N VAL A 40 -12.15 6.90 1.10
CA VAL A 40 -12.69 5.99 0.09
C VAL A 40 -13.88 5.20 0.62
N SER A 41 -14.88 5.00 -0.24
CA SER A 41 -15.99 4.08 0.01
C SER A 41 -15.71 2.73 -0.64
N PRO A 42 -15.86 1.59 0.08
CA PRO A 42 -15.78 0.27 -0.51
C PRO A 42 -16.77 0.05 -1.67
N HIS A 43 -17.90 0.75 -1.65
CA HIS A 43 -18.95 0.65 -2.66
C HIS A 43 -18.62 1.39 -3.97
N ALA A 44 -17.52 2.14 -4.02
CA ALA A 44 -17.19 2.92 -5.21
C ALA A 44 -16.94 2.02 -6.43
N PRO A 45 -17.38 2.43 -7.64
CA PRO A 45 -17.35 1.58 -8.83
C PRO A 45 -15.95 1.17 -9.26
N TYR A 46 -14.93 1.97 -8.91
CA TYR A 46 -13.55 1.64 -9.20
C TYR A 46 -13.01 0.47 -8.36
N PHE A 47 -13.65 0.02 -7.28
CA PHE A 47 -13.23 -1.20 -6.57
C PHE A 47 -13.90 -2.48 -7.06
N GLN A 48 -15.03 -2.36 -7.77
CA GLN A 48 -15.87 -3.49 -8.15
C GLN A 48 -15.11 -4.49 -9.05
N GLY A 49 -14.85 -5.69 -8.53
CA GLY A 49 -14.15 -6.76 -9.25
C GLY A 49 -12.73 -6.40 -9.69
N LYS A 50 -12.04 -5.53 -8.95
CA LYS A 50 -10.66 -5.09 -9.27
C LYS A 50 -9.60 -5.75 -8.40
N ASP A 51 -8.36 -5.71 -8.87
CA ASP A 51 -7.20 -5.87 -8.00
C ASP A 51 -7.02 -4.58 -7.20
N VAL A 52 -6.74 -4.72 -5.91
CA VAL A 52 -6.54 -3.57 -5.01
C VAL A 52 -5.12 -3.54 -4.48
N LEU A 53 -4.55 -2.34 -4.48
CA LEU A 53 -3.31 -1.98 -3.82
C LEU A 53 -3.64 -1.19 -2.56
N LEU A 54 -3.27 -1.72 -1.40
CA LEU A 54 -3.23 -1.00 -0.13
C LEU A 54 -1.79 -0.57 0.14
N ALA A 55 -1.48 0.72 0.05
CA ALA A 55 -0.12 1.21 0.12
C ALA A 55 0.12 2.08 1.37
N ALA A 56 1.24 1.85 2.05
CA ALA A 56 1.73 2.81 3.03
C ALA A 56 2.20 4.09 2.32
N ASP A 57 1.86 5.26 2.86
CA ASP A 57 2.07 6.57 2.21
C ASP A 57 3.48 6.78 1.64
N CYS A 58 4.51 6.41 2.41
CA CYS A 58 5.91 6.62 2.01
C CYS A 58 6.33 5.77 0.79
N THR A 59 5.64 4.67 0.48
CA THR A 59 6.07 3.72 -0.57
C THR A 59 6.09 4.37 -1.96
N ALA A 60 5.11 5.23 -2.25
CA ALA A 60 5.05 5.94 -3.53
C ALA A 60 6.20 6.94 -3.72
N PHE A 61 6.78 7.43 -2.63
CA PHE A 61 7.90 8.37 -2.65
C PHE A 61 9.27 7.68 -2.60
N ALA A 62 9.32 6.45 -2.08
CA ALA A 62 10.53 5.64 -2.08
C ALA A 62 10.78 4.94 -3.42
N LEU A 63 9.71 4.56 -4.14
CA LEU A 63 9.79 3.81 -5.40
C LEU A 63 9.73 4.72 -6.63
N GLY A 64 10.82 4.74 -7.41
CA GLY A 64 10.94 5.63 -8.56
C GLY A 64 9.94 5.42 -9.70
N ASP A 65 9.37 4.21 -9.84
CA ASP A 65 8.41 3.86 -10.90
C ASP A 65 7.06 3.35 -10.34
N PHE A 66 6.64 3.86 -9.18
CA PHE A 66 5.47 3.36 -8.42
C PHE A 66 4.18 3.23 -9.24
N HIS A 67 3.86 4.22 -10.07
CA HIS A 67 2.65 4.17 -10.90
C HIS A 67 2.70 3.02 -11.93
N LYS A 68 3.86 2.81 -12.54
CA LYS A 68 4.06 1.78 -13.57
C LYS A 68 4.07 0.39 -12.96
N ASP A 69 4.74 0.23 -11.83
CA ASP A 69 5.03 -1.09 -11.26
C ASP A 69 3.92 -1.56 -10.30
N TYR A 70 3.25 -0.66 -9.58
CA TYR A 70 2.27 -1.03 -8.54
C TYR A 70 0.84 -0.53 -8.79
N ILE A 71 0.65 0.69 -9.32
CA ILE A 71 -0.71 1.22 -9.55
C ILE A 71 -1.33 0.68 -10.84
N LYS A 72 -0.53 0.44 -11.89
CA LYS A 72 -1.03 0.04 -13.20
C LYS A 72 -1.98 -1.15 -13.11
N GLY A 73 -3.24 -0.91 -13.52
CA GLY A 73 -4.28 -1.93 -13.55
C GLY A 73 -5.04 -2.14 -12.24
N LYS A 74 -4.64 -1.47 -11.15
CA LYS A 74 -5.21 -1.65 -9.81
C LYS A 74 -5.96 -0.41 -9.34
N SER A 75 -6.85 -0.62 -8.39
CA SER A 75 -7.42 0.46 -7.57
C SER A 75 -6.59 0.57 -6.30
N ILE A 76 -6.39 1.79 -5.80
CA ILE A 76 -5.50 2.08 -4.68
C ILE A 76 -6.25 2.68 -3.48
N GLY A 77 -5.90 2.19 -2.29
CA GLY A 77 -6.13 2.85 -1.01
C GLY A 77 -4.77 3.11 -0.34
N ILE A 78 -4.59 4.28 0.26
CA ILE A 78 -3.39 4.61 1.04
C ILE A 78 -3.74 4.84 2.50
N ALA A 79 -2.84 4.44 3.39
CA ALA A 79 -2.99 4.59 4.83
C ALA A 79 -1.62 4.61 5.52
N CYS A 80 -1.52 5.34 6.62
CA CYS A 80 -0.34 5.35 7.46
C CYS A 80 -0.70 4.95 8.89
N PRO A 81 -0.44 3.71 9.34
CA PRO A 81 -0.79 3.24 10.68
C PRO A 81 -0.08 3.99 11.82
N LYS A 82 0.88 4.86 11.50
CA LYS A 82 1.54 5.74 12.48
C LYS A 82 0.80 7.07 12.67
N LEU A 83 0.14 7.57 11.63
CA LEU A 83 -0.46 8.91 11.58
C LEU A 83 -1.98 8.86 11.63
N ASP A 84 -2.57 7.79 11.11
CA ASP A 84 -4.01 7.60 11.03
C ASP A 84 -4.58 7.20 12.39
N THR A 85 -5.70 7.82 12.76
CA THR A 85 -6.51 7.42 13.91
C THR A 85 -7.66 6.49 13.49
N ASP A 86 -8.23 5.78 14.46
CA ASP A 86 -9.42 4.95 14.29
C ASP A 86 -9.25 3.86 13.21
N GLN A 87 -8.10 3.20 13.22
CA GLN A 87 -7.68 2.23 12.20
C GLN A 87 -8.58 0.99 12.12
N GLU A 88 -9.40 0.74 13.14
CA GLU A 88 -10.44 -0.28 13.14
C GLU A 88 -11.41 -0.09 11.97
N VAL A 89 -11.65 1.15 11.53
CA VAL A 89 -12.49 1.41 10.35
C VAL A 89 -11.89 0.84 9.07
N TYR A 90 -10.57 0.69 9.00
CA TYR A 90 -9.89 0.13 7.85
C TYR A 90 -10.09 -1.37 7.74
N VAL A 91 -10.12 -2.07 8.88
CA VAL A 91 -10.42 -3.51 8.94
C VAL A 91 -11.80 -3.77 8.33
N GLU A 92 -12.81 -3.02 8.75
CA GLU A 92 -14.17 -3.17 8.22
C GLU A 92 -14.28 -2.74 6.74
N LYS A 93 -13.54 -1.70 6.32
CA LYS A 93 -13.49 -1.32 4.90
C LYS A 93 -12.84 -2.41 4.04
N ILE A 94 -11.77 -3.05 4.50
CA ILE A 94 -11.11 -4.14 3.78
C ILE A 94 -12.04 -5.34 3.67
N LYS A 95 -12.72 -5.70 4.76
CA LYS A 95 -13.78 -6.73 4.74
C LYS A 95 -14.85 -6.40 3.70
N ALA A 96 -15.38 -5.18 3.68
CA ALA A 96 -16.38 -4.75 2.71
C ALA A 96 -15.85 -4.73 1.26
N LEU A 97 -14.59 -4.33 1.04
CA LEU A 97 -13.95 -4.42 -0.28
C LEU A 97 -13.93 -5.87 -0.77
N ILE A 98 -13.63 -6.81 0.13
CA ILE A 98 -13.57 -8.24 -0.18
C ILE A 98 -14.97 -8.80 -0.44
N ASP A 99 -15.93 -8.58 0.45
CA ASP A 99 -17.24 -9.24 0.38
C ASP A 99 -18.21 -8.52 -0.59
N GLU A 100 -18.27 -7.20 -0.53
CA GLU A 100 -19.27 -6.39 -1.24
C GLU A 100 -18.75 -5.89 -2.58
N ALA A 101 -17.56 -5.30 -2.61
CA ALA A 101 -16.93 -4.86 -3.86
C ALA A 101 -16.32 -6.02 -4.67
N LYS A 102 -16.26 -7.21 -4.07
CA LYS A 102 -15.80 -8.45 -4.69
C LYS A 102 -14.43 -8.30 -5.35
N ILE A 103 -13.50 -7.61 -4.69
CA ILE A 103 -12.14 -7.46 -5.21
C ILE A 103 -11.50 -8.84 -5.48
N ASN A 104 -10.59 -8.91 -6.45
CA ASN A 104 -9.97 -10.16 -6.89
C ASN A 104 -8.76 -10.52 -6.01
N THR A 105 -7.92 -9.53 -5.72
CA THR A 105 -6.68 -9.66 -4.97
C THR A 105 -6.44 -8.41 -4.14
N LEU A 106 -5.71 -8.56 -3.03
CA LEU A 106 -5.24 -7.45 -2.20
C LEU A 106 -3.72 -7.49 -2.13
N THR A 107 -3.05 -6.50 -2.69
CA THR A 107 -1.60 -6.30 -2.50
C THR A 107 -1.41 -5.23 -1.44
N VAL A 108 -0.64 -5.54 -0.39
CA VAL A 108 -0.28 -4.62 0.68
C VAL A 108 1.20 -4.28 0.55
N ILE A 109 1.51 -3.03 0.21
CA ILE A 109 2.89 -2.56 0.07
C ILE A 109 3.26 -1.66 1.25
N ILE A 110 4.35 -2.00 1.93
CA ILE A 110 4.80 -1.34 3.15
C ILE A 110 6.28 -1.00 3.09
N MET A 111 6.70 -0.02 3.89
CA MET A 111 8.12 0.20 4.15
C MET A 111 8.64 -0.79 5.20
N GLN A 112 9.94 -1.10 5.18
CA GLN A 112 10.63 -2.00 6.13
C GLN A 112 10.54 -1.58 7.62
N VAL A 113 10.04 -0.38 7.91
CA VAL A 113 9.98 0.17 9.27
C VAL A 113 8.86 -0.47 10.09
N PRO A 114 9.06 -0.64 11.41
CA PRO A 114 8.12 -1.38 12.27
C PRO A 114 6.70 -0.82 12.24
N CYS A 115 6.53 0.50 12.09
CA CYS A 115 5.20 1.10 12.08
C CYS A 115 4.34 0.63 10.91
N CYS A 116 4.92 0.35 9.73
CA CYS A 116 4.13 -0.06 8.57
C CYS A 116 3.62 -1.50 8.66
N PHE A 117 4.18 -2.35 9.53
CA PHE A 117 3.64 -3.70 9.75
C PHE A 117 2.22 -3.69 10.33
N GLY A 118 1.79 -2.61 10.99
CA GLY A 118 0.40 -2.42 11.40
C GLY A 118 -0.57 -2.48 10.23
N LEU A 119 -0.18 -1.96 9.06
CA LEU A 119 -1.02 -2.00 7.85
C LEU A 119 -1.22 -3.42 7.32
N VAL A 120 -0.19 -4.26 7.44
CA VAL A 120 -0.29 -5.69 7.10
C VAL A 120 -1.26 -6.39 8.05
N GLN A 121 -1.20 -6.11 9.36
CA GLN A 121 -2.11 -6.71 10.33
C GLN A 121 -3.56 -6.30 10.07
N ILE A 122 -3.82 -5.01 9.79
CA ILE A 122 -5.14 -4.51 9.41
C ILE A 122 -5.69 -5.24 8.17
N ALA A 123 -4.84 -5.45 7.16
CA ALA A 123 -5.23 -6.17 5.94
C ALA A 123 -5.55 -7.64 6.19
N LYS A 124 -4.73 -8.32 7.00
CA LYS A 124 -4.96 -9.71 7.40
C LYS A 124 -6.26 -9.85 8.17
N GLU A 125 -6.46 -9.02 9.19
CA GLU A 125 -7.66 -9.07 10.02
C GLU A 125 -8.93 -8.81 9.18
N GLY A 126 -8.89 -7.85 8.25
CA GLY A 126 -10.00 -7.59 7.33
C GLY A 126 -10.31 -8.78 6.41
N ALA A 127 -9.28 -9.45 5.89
CA ALA A 127 -9.42 -10.64 5.05
C ALA A 127 -9.85 -11.90 5.83
N GLU A 128 -9.43 -12.03 7.09
CA GLU A 128 -9.86 -13.10 8.00
C GLU A 128 -11.35 -12.97 8.34
N LYS A 129 -11.79 -11.74 8.65
CA LYS A 129 -13.20 -11.39 8.93
C LYS A 129 -14.13 -11.46 7.71
N ALA A 130 -13.57 -11.43 6.49
CA ALA A 130 -14.34 -11.54 5.26
C ALA A 130 -14.80 -12.99 5.00
N THR A 131 -16.00 -13.10 4.43
CA THR A 131 -16.58 -14.39 4.06
C THR A 131 -15.91 -14.95 2.80
N ARG A 132 -15.65 -14.08 1.81
CA ARG A 132 -14.88 -14.46 0.61
C ARG A 132 -13.40 -14.53 0.94
N LYS A 133 -12.73 -15.54 0.40
CA LYS A 133 -11.26 -15.67 0.46
C LYS A 133 -10.65 -15.22 -0.85
N ILE A 134 -9.63 -14.37 -0.75
CA ILE A 134 -8.87 -13.84 -1.87
C ILE A 134 -7.37 -13.97 -1.57
N PRO A 135 -6.52 -14.01 -2.60
CA PRO A 135 -5.07 -13.90 -2.40
C PRO A 135 -4.70 -12.54 -1.82
N VAL A 136 -3.94 -12.54 -0.73
CA VAL A 136 -3.32 -11.35 -0.14
C VAL A 136 -1.81 -11.44 -0.32
N LYS A 137 -1.21 -10.41 -0.91
CA LYS A 137 0.24 -10.33 -1.14
C LYS A 137 0.83 -9.21 -0.33
N GLN A 138 1.91 -9.46 0.39
CA GLN A 138 2.72 -8.46 1.06
C GLN A 138 3.94 -8.13 0.20
N VAL A 139 4.27 -6.84 0.08
CA VAL A 139 5.50 -6.34 -0.52
C VAL A 139 6.20 -5.43 0.48
N VAL A 140 7.48 -5.72 0.78
CA VAL A 140 8.28 -4.93 1.72
C VAL A 140 9.31 -4.11 0.95
N VAL A 141 9.23 -2.79 1.08
CA VAL A 141 10.10 -1.81 0.44
C VAL A 141 11.16 -1.34 1.43
N GLY A 142 12.42 -1.39 1.00
CA GLY A 142 13.54 -0.87 1.76
C GLY A 142 13.54 0.65 1.83
N LEU A 143 14.26 1.22 2.79
CA LEU A 143 14.37 2.69 2.95
C LEU A 143 14.97 3.39 1.72
N GLU A 144 15.68 2.62 0.89
CA GLU A 144 16.36 3.06 -0.31
C GLU A 144 15.58 2.78 -1.61
N GLY A 145 14.33 2.31 -1.50
CA GLY A 145 13.46 2.06 -2.65
C GLY A 145 13.66 0.70 -3.34
N ASN A 146 14.49 -0.19 -2.78
CA ASN A 146 14.62 -1.56 -3.26
C ASN A 146 13.54 -2.48 -2.65
N ILE A 147 13.16 -3.54 -3.34
CA ILE A 147 12.23 -4.55 -2.81
C ILE A 147 13.01 -5.55 -1.97
N LEU A 148 12.59 -5.75 -0.72
CA LEU A 148 13.20 -6.68 0.23
C LEU A 148 12.53 -8.06 0.20
N SER A 149 11.19 -8.10 0.10
CA SER A 149 10.45 -9.35 -0.02
C SER A 149 9.09 -9.16 -0.71
N GLU A 150 8.59 -10.26 -1.27
CA GLU A 150 7.26 -10.37 -1.88
C GLU A 150 6.66 -11.73 -1.54
N ASP A 151 5.69 -11.74 -0.63
CA ASP A 151 5.18 -12.98 -0.03
C ASP A 151 3.65 -13.02 -0.07
N TRP A 152 3.08 -14.20 -0.29
CA TRP A 152 1.64 -14.42 -0.11
C TRP A 152 1.36 -14.73 1.36
N ILE A 153 0.37 -14.07 1.94
CA ILE A 153 0.14 -14.04 3.40
C ILE A 153 -1.29 -14.32 3.82
#